data_AF-A0A840CVA6-F1
#
_entry.id   AF-A0A840CVA6-F1
#
_cell.length_a   1.000
_cell.length_b   1.000
_cell.length_c   1.000
_cell.angle_alpha   90.00
_cell.angle_beta   90.00
_cell.angle_gamma   90.00
#
_symmetry.space_group_name_H-M   'P 1'
#
loop_
_entity.id
_entity.type
_entity.pdbx_description
1 polymer ?
#
loop_
_entity_poly.entity_id
_entity_poly.type
_entity_poly.pdbx_seq_one_letter_code
_entity_poly.pdbx_strand_id
1 'polypeptide(L)'
;MRKKTLSIVFLFIMAIGYGIYVSQDKDNLSDLALANIEALASDYELPELEVTCNGKGGVCWRISRIECTVHNWPDCEFSGYQHESCLSPC
;
A
#
# COMPACT_ATOMS: atom_id res chain seq x y z
N MET A 1 -58.27 15.22 16.53
CA MET A 1 -57.37 14.07 16.34
C MET A 1 -56.14 14.37 15.47
N ARG A 2 -56.24 15.20 14.41
CA ARG A 2 -55.14 15.55 13.48
C ARG A 2 -53.84 16.11 14.11
N LYS A 3 -53.92 16.91 15.19
CA LYS A 3 -52.73 17.50 15.84
C LYS A 3 -51.90 16.47 16.63
N LYS A 4 -52.57 15.52 17.28
CA LYS A 4 -51.92 14.44 18.06
C LYS A 4 -51.23 13.44 17.14
N THR A 5 -51.86 13.11 16.01
CA THR A 5 -51.26 12.22 15.00
C THR A 5 -50.04 12.85 14.34
N LEU A 6 -50.06 14.17 14.04
CA LEU A 6 -48.87 14.86 13.51
C LEU A 6 -47.69 14.82 14.49
N SER A 7 -47.96 15.08 15.77
CA SER A 7 -46.92 15.08 16.82
C SER A 7 -46.26 13.71 16.99
N ILE A 8 -47.03 12.64 16.85
CA ILE A 8 -46.53 11.26 16.93
C ILE A 8 -45.62 10.96 15.73
N VAL A 9 -46.03 11.36 14.52
CA VAL A 9 -45.22 11.17 13.31
C VAL A 9 -43.88 11.92 13.41
N PHE A 10 -43.87 13.15 13.91
CA PHE A 10 -42.63 13.91 14.13
C PHE A 10 -41.68 13.24 15.13
N LEU A 11 -42.22 12.67 16.23
CA LEU A 11 -41.41 11.92 17.20
C LEU A 11 -40.74 10.69 16.57
N PHE A 12 -41.45 9.96 15.72
CA PHE A 12 -40.87 8.80 15.02
C PHE A 12 -39.76 9.21 14.05
N ILE A 13 -39.96 10.28 13.26
CA ILE A 13 -38.93 10.76 12.33
C ILE A 13 -37.66 11.19 13.08
N MET A 14 -37.81 11.88 14.22
CA MET A 14 -36.68 12.29 15.06
C MET A 14 -35.94 11.10 15.67
N ALA A 15 -36.66 10.07 16.14
CA ALA A 15 -36.06 8.86 16.69
C ALA A 15 -35.27 8.07 15.63
N ILE A 16 -35.82 7.96 14.41
CA ILE A 16 -35.15 7.30 13.28
C ILE A 16 -33.92 8.11 12.86
N GLY A 17 -34.04 9.44 12.73
CA GLY A 17 -32.92 10.30 12.36
C GLY A 17 -31.78 10.27 13.38
N TYR A 18 -32.10 10.26 14.68
CA TYR A 18 -31.11 10.13 15.75
C TYR A 18 -30.44 8.74 15.75
N GLY A 19 -31.20 7.67 15.50
CA GLY A 19 -30.65 6.31 15.38
C GLY A 19 -29.70 6.14 14.19
N ILE A 20 -29.99 6.80 13.06
CA ILE A 20 -29.09 6.83 11.89
C ILE A 20 -27.85 7.65 12.20
N TYR A 21 -27.99 8.83 12.81
CA TYR A 21 -26.86 9.68 13.20
C TYR A 21 -25.89 8.95 14.15
N VAL A 22 -26.42 8.30 15.19
CA VAL A 22 -25.63 7.50 16.13
C VAL A 22 -25.02 6.24 15.50
N SER A 23 -25.63 5.71 14.43
CA SER A 23 -25.08 4.57 13.69
C SER A 23 -23.95 4.96 12.72
N GLN A 24 -23.91 6.22 12.25
CA GLN A 24 -22.85 6.72 11.38
C GLN A 24 -21.59 7.16 12.13
N ASP A 25 -21.64 7.41 13.43
CA ASP A 25 -20.46 7.68 14.28
C ASP A 25 -19.53 6.46 14.44
N LYS A 26 -19.87 5.36 13.76
CA LYS A 26 -19.13 4.10 13.76
C LYS A 26 -18.50 3.90 12.39
N ASP A 27 -17.65 4.83 11.98
CA ASP A 27 -16.51 4.53 11.09
C ASP A 27 -15.48 3.64 11.82
N ASN A 28 -15.95 2.69 12.64
CA ASN A 28 -15.14 1.70 13.30
C ASN A 28 -14.92 0.59 12.28
N LEU A 29 -13.80 0.66 11.58
CA LEU A 29 -13.23 -0.51 10.92
C LEU A 29 -13.26 -1.66 11.93
N SER A 30 -13.86 -2.79 11.55
CA SER A 30 -13.89 -3.99 12.39
C SER A 30 -12.47 -4.34 12.84
N ASP A 31 -12.30 -4.84 14.06
CA ASP A 31 -11.00 -5.33 14.55
C ASP A 31 -10.33 -6.31 13.57
N LEU A 32 -11.14 -7.07 12.83
CA LEU A 32 -10.66 -7.96 11.77
C LEU A 32 -10.18 -7.21 10.51
N ALA A 33 -10.87 -6.13 10.13
CA ALA A 33 -10.44 -5.27 9.03
C ALA A 33 -9.17 -4.50 9.40
N LEU A 34 -9.05 -4.06 10.66
CA LEU A 34 -7.86 -3.39 11.17
C LEU A 34 -6.67 -4.36 11.19
N ALA A 35 -6.83 -5.58 11.71
CA ALA A 35 -5.76 -6.59 11.72
C ALA A 35 -5.28 -6.96 10.29
N ASN A 36 -6.17 -6.97 9.30
CA ASN A 36 -5.79 -7.20 7.90
C ASN A 36 -5.03 -6.00 7.30
N ILE A 37 -5.38 -4.77 7.69
CA ILE A 37 -4.66 -3.56 7.29
C ILE A 37 -3.29 -3.50 7.96
N GLU A 38 -3.21 -3.84 9.24
CA GLU A 38 -1.95 -3.91 9.99
C GLU A 38 -1.03 -5.01 9.46
N ALA A 39 -1.57 -6.19 9.12
CA ALA A 39 -0.81 -7.26 8.46
C ALA A 39 -0.32 -6.85 7.06
N LEU A 40 -1.14 -6.08 6.32
CA LEU A 40 -0.71 -5.53 5.03
C LEU A 40 0.38 -4.46 5.22
N ALA A 41 0.28 -3.60 6.24
CA ALA A 41 1.24 -2.54 6.52
C ALA A 41 2.54 -3.04 7.16
N SER A 42 2.50 -4.12 7.95
CA SER A 42 3.67 -4.69 8.62
C SER A 42 4.70 -5.26 7.63
N ASP A 43 4.27 -5.64 6.43
CA ASP A 43 5.15 -6.10 5.37
C ASP A 43 5.84 -4.94 4.60
N TYR A 44 5.50 -3.68 4.89
CA TYR A 44 6.06 -2.50 4.23
C TYR A 44 7.02 -1.66 5.09
N GLU A 45 7.18 -1.97 6.39
CA GLU A 45 8.38 -1.52 7.12
C GLU A 45 9.56 -2.42 6.73
N LEU A 46 9.93 -2.37 5.45
CA LEU A 46 11.22 -2.83 5.00
C LEU A 46 12.26 -2.09 5.85
N PRO A 47 13.25 -2.80 6.45
CA PRO A 47 14.37 -2.12 7.09
C PRO A 47 14.91 -1.09 6.10
N GLU A 48 15.34 0.07 6.59
CA GLU A 48 15.91 1.15 5.79
C GLU A 48 16.99 0.54 4.89
N LEU A 49 16.59 0.15 3.66
CA LEU A 49 17.45 -0.57 2.76
C LEU A 49 18.30 0.54 2.17
N GLU A 50 19.44 0.79 2.80
CA GLU A 50 20.47 1.61 2.20
C GLU A 50 20.89 0.89 0.92
N VAL A 51 20.27 1.28 -0.20
CA VAL A 51 20.58 0.81 -1.54
C VAL A 51 21.93 1.43 -1.88
N THR A 52 23.00 0.84 -1.35
CA THR A 52 24.36 1.29 -1.64
C THR A 52 24.72 0.85 -3.04
N CYS A 53 24.67 1.77 -3.99
CA CYS A 53 25.03 1.52 -5.37
C CYS A 53 26.57 1.33 -5.61
N ASN A 54 27.36 1.00 -4.57
CA ASN A 54 28.83 1.05 -4.57
C ASN A 54 29.53 -0.30 -4.89
N GLY A 55 28.81 -1.36 -5.24
CA GLY A 55 29.37 -2.67 -5.62
C GLY A 55 29.53 -2.83 -7.14
N LYS A 56 30.42 -3.70 -7.65
CA LYS A 56 30.49 -4.03 -9.09
C LYS A 56 29.37 -4.99 -9.52
N GLY A 57 28.11 -4.60 -9.31
CA GLY A 57 26.91 -5.42 -9.46
C GLY A 57 25.91 -5.23 -8.31
N GLY A 58 24.69 -5.71 -8.49
CA GLY A 58 23.55 -5.56 -7.60
C GLY A 58 22.51 -4.57 -8.15
N VAL A 59 21.73 -4.01 -7.24
CA VAL A 59 20.78 -2.91 -7.48
C VAL A 59 21.52 -1.65 -7.97
N CYS A 60 20.89 -0.86 -8.86
CA CYS A 60 21.48 0.27 -9.58
C CYS A 60 22.41 -0.08 -10.76
N TRP A 61 22.50 -1.35 -11.14
CA TRP A 61 23.37 -1.81 -12.23
C TRP A 61 22.54 -2.48 -13.31
N ARG A 62 22.95 -2.32 -14.57
CA ARG A 62 22.33 -2.95 -15.74
C ARG A 62 23.35 -3.75 -16.53
N ILE A 63 22.88 -4.70 -17.33
CA ILE A 63 23.75 -5.44 -18.24
C ILE A 63 24.11 -4.51 -19.41
N SER A 64 25.40 -4.24 -19.63
CA SER A 64 25.86 -3.29 -20.66
C SER A 64 25.52 -3.74 -22.10
N ARG A 65 25.48 -5.07 -22.35
CA ARG A 65 25.07 -5.66 -23.64
C ARG A 65 24.32 -6.98 -23.44
N ILE A 66 23.28 -7.24 -24.24
CA ILE A 66 22.43 -8.43 -24.13
C ILE A 66 23.13 -9.72 -24.63
N GLU A 67 24.32 -9.61 -25.23
CA GLU A 67 25.02 -10.74 -25.83
C GLU A 67 25.96 -11.42 -24.83
N CYS A 68 25.48 -12.42 -24.10
CA CYS A 68 26.34 -13.38 -23.41
C CYS A 68 26.97 -14.33 -24.44
N THR A 69 28.10 -13.95 -25.03
CA THR A 69 28.84 -14.85 -25.93
C THR A 69 30.22 -15.12 -25.38
N VAL A 70 30.81 -16.26 -25.73
CA VAL A 70 32.18 -16.66 -25.32
C VAL A 70 33.27 -15.66 -25.69
N HIS A 71 32.97 -14.61 -26.47
CA HIS A 71 33.91 -13.56 -26.89
C HIS A 71 33.53 -12.17 -26.37
N ASN A 72 32.34 -12.02 -25.75
CA ASN A 72 31.84 -10.78 -25.18
C ASN A 72 31.10 -11.13 -23.89
N TRP A 73 31.78 -10.98 -22.76
CA TRP A 73 31.18 -11.07 -21.44
C TRP A 73 30.70 -9.66 -21.07
N PRO A 74 29.39 -9.39 -21.09
CA PRO A 74 28.89 -8.06 -20.78
C PRO A 74 29.08 -7.80 -19.28
N ASP A 75 29.93 -6.82 -18.97
CA ASP A 75 30.07 -6.32 -17.61
C ASP A 75 28.77 -5.63 -17.15
N CYS A 76 28.55 -5.66 -15.82
CA CYS A 76 27.55 -4.82 -15.20
C CYS A 76 27.99 -3.34 -15.34
N GLU A 77 27.11 -2.50 -15.87
CA GLU A 77 27.29 -1.06 -16.01
C GLU A 77 26.48 -0.32 -14.96
N PHE A 78 27.09 0.68 -14.32
CA PHE A 78 26.39 1.48 -13.33
C PHE A 78 25.35 2.36 -14.01
N SER A 79 24.11 2.27 -13.53
CA SER A 79 22.97 3.00 -14.08
C SER A 79 22.39 4.03 -13.11
N GLY A 80 22.53 3.80 -11.80
CA GLY A 80 22.01 4.68 -10.75
C GLY A 80 20.51 4.56 -10.49
N TYR A 81 19.78 3.78 -11.29
CA TYR A 81 18.37 3.52 -11.10
C TYR A 81 18.12 2.33 -10.19
N GLN A 82 17.44 2.55 -9.06
CA GLN A 82 17.16 1.51 -8.07
C GLN A 82 16.29 0.35 -8.59
N HIS A 83 15.58 0.54 -9.70
CA HIS A 83 14.76 -0.50 -10.34
C HIS A 83 15.57 -1.42 -11.27
N GLU A 84 16.81 -1.09 -11.57
CA GLU A 84 17.69 -1.93 -12.38
C GLU A 84 18.61 -2.77 -11.47
N SER A 85 18.88 -4.01 -11.87
CA SER A 85 19.81 -4.88 -11.15
C SER A 85 20.62 -5.79 -12.08
N CYS A 86 21.86 -6.08 -11.70
CA CYS A 86 22.78 -6.97 -12.41
C CYS A 86 23.55 -7.82 -11.40
N LEU A 87 23.21 -9.12 -11.26
CA LEU A 87 23.78 -9.99 -10.22
C LEU A 87 25.16 -10.56 -10.59
N SER A 88 25.40 -10.78 -11.87
CA SER A 88 26.72 -11.13 -12.39
C SER A 88 26.81 -10.64 -13.83
N PRO A 89 28.02 -10.27 -14.30
CA PRO A 89 28.33 -10.40 -15.72
C PRO A 89 27.95 -11.82 -16.17
N CYS A 90 27.58 -12.00 -17.44
CA CYS A 90 27.84 -13.32 -18.01
C CYS A 90 29.36 -13.54 -17.96
#